data_AF-A0A8X7CN05-F1
#
_entry.id   AF-A0A8X7CN05-F1
#
_cell.length_a   1.000
_cell.length_b   1.000
_cell.length_c   1.000
_cell.angle_alpha   90.00
_cell.angle_beta   90.00
_cell.angle_gamma   90.00
#
_symmetry.space_group_name_H-M   'P 1'
#
loop_
_entity.id
_entity.type
_entity.pdbx_description
1 polymer ?
#
loop_
_entity_poly.entity_id
_entity_poly.type
_entity_poly.pdbx_seq_one_letter_code
_entity_poly.pdbx_strand_id
1 'polypeptide(L)'
;MDALKIKRKSLRTSFTATANKLKEYLATKEDAKDGDNLSALNSQLQDNFLRLDEVQNKISDLLLKNTATAAEYEADFEGAEDYRDNFFELKSEIEMLLNKDSGSLLESSSERDVVKLKLSKFELKMFLGDPKEYLTFWSIFSKIHDLEELTAIDKFQYLYQYMEPDSKAARLISSFPITAENYPKAVEQLKLRFGREDLLVQIYVRDLLSLILQNAKT
;
A
#
# COMPACT_ATOMS: atom_id res chain seq x y z
N MET A 1 1.16 -24.93 16.04
CA MET A 1 0.64 -23.56 15.92
C MET A 1 1.25 -22.64 16.97
N ASP A 2 1.38 -23.06 18.23
CA ASP A 2 1.86 -22.20 19.33
C ASP A 2 3.29 -21.66 19.15
N ALA A 3 4.21 -22.48 18.66
CA ALA A 3 5.58 -22.03 18.37
C ALA A 3 5.62 -20.91 17.31
N LEU A 4 4.75 -20.97 16.30
CA LEU A 4 4.63 -19.93 15.28
C LEU A 4 4.03 -18.65 15.88
N LYS A 5 3.02 -18.76 16.74
CA LYS A 5 2.43 -17.61 17.44
C LYS A 5 3.45 -16.91 18.34
N ILE A 6 4.32 -17.67 19.03
CA ILE A 6 5.43 -17.12 19.83
C ILE A 6 6.45 -16.40 18.93
N LYS A 7 6.88 -17.05 17.84
CA LYS A 7 7.81 -16.44 16.87
C LYS A 7 7.25 -15.15 16.27
N ARG A 8 5.97 -15.15 15.87
CA ARG A 8 5.26 -13.96 15.37
C ARG A 8 5.25 -12.84 16.39
N LYS A 9 4.95 -13.13 17.67
CA LYS A 9 4.95 -12.13 18.74
C LYS A 9 6.32 -11.44 18.87
N SER A 10 7.40 -12.22 18.88
CA SER A 10 8.76 -11.68 18.95
C SER A 10 9.10 -10.80 17.73
N LEU A 11 8.72 -11.23 16.53
CA LEU A 11 8.93 -10.46 15.30
C LEU A 11 8.10 -9.17 15.25
N ARG A 12 6.83 -9.20 15.70
CA ARG A 12 6.00 -7.99 15.84
C ARG A 12 6.66 -6.98 16.77
N THR A 13 7.17 -7.41 17.93
CA THR A 13 7.89 -6.52 18.85
C THR A 13 9.14 -5.91 18.21
N SER A 14 9.94 -6.71 17.49
CA SER A 14 11.14 -6.21 16.81
C SER A 14 10.80 -5.24 15.66
N PHE A 15 9.77 -5.56 14.86
CA PHE A 15 9.25 -4.68 13.82
C PHE A 15 8.77 -3.36 14.40
N THR A 16 7.92 -3.37 15.44
CA THR A 16 7.41 -2.15 16.07
C THR A 16 8.54 -1.29 16.65
N ALA A 17 9.54 -1.91 17.28
CA ALA A 17 10.69 -1.18 17.80
C ALA A 17 11.50 -0.49 16.68
N THR A 18 11.70 -1.17 15.56
CA THR A 18 12.41 -0.61 14.39
C THR A 18 11.59 0.49 13.73
N ALA A 19 10.29 0.25 13.53
CA ALA A 19 9.35 1.21 12.96
C ALA A 19 9.29 2.50 13.78
N ASN A 20 9.24 2.41 15.12
CA ASN A 20 9.21 3.58 15.99
C ASN A 20 10.50 4.40 15.93
N LYS A 21 11.67 3.74 15.95
CA LYS A 21 12.96 4.43 15.74
C LYS A 21 13.00 5.15 14.40
N LEU A 22 12.44 4.54 13.36
CA LEU A 22 12.38 5.12 12.03
C LEU A 22 11.44 6.33 12.01
N LYS A 23 10.26 6.25 12.64
CA LYS A 23 9.35 7.40 12.81
C LYS A 23 9.99 8.56 13.57
N GLU A 24 10.72 8.27 14.65
CA GLU A 24 11.46 9.28 15.40
C GLU A 24 12.53 9.95 14.53
N TYR A 25 13.29 9.17 13.79
CA TYR A 25 14.31 9.65 12.86
C TYR A 25 13.71 10.51 11.72
N LEU A 26 12.57 10.11 11.17
CA LEU A 26 11.86 10.88 10.14
C LEU A 26 11.29 12.20 10.70
N ALA A 27 10.91 12.22 11.98
CA ALA A 27 10.40 13.42 12.65
C ALA A 27 11.49 14.45 12.97
N THR A 28 12.73 14.02 13.25
CA THR A 28 13.82 14.92 13.64
C THR A 28 14.42 15.72 12.48
N LYS A 29 14.10 15.42 11.22
CA LYS A 29 14.62 16.09 10.01
C LYS A 29 16.12 16.40 10.11
N GLU A 30 16.91 15.43 10.56
CA GLU A 30 18.37 15.59 10.61
C GLU A 30 18.95 15.57 9.19
N ASP A 31 19.90 16.47 8.95
CA ASP A 31 20.55 16.71 7.66
C ASP A 31 21.06 15.42 7.00
N ALA A 32 21.26 15.45 5.68
CA ALA A 32 21.72 14.38 4.78
C ALA A 32 23.01 13.63 5.18
N LYS A 33 23.61 13.91 6.35
CA LYS A 33 24.83 13.30 6.87
C LYS A 33 24.63 11.90 7.49
N ASP A 34 23.41 11.46 7.76
CA ASP A 34 23.15 10.16 8.40
C ASP A 34 22.34 9.19 7.50
N GLY A 35 22.50 9.34 6.18
CA GLY A 35 21.88 8.46 5.17
C GLY A 35 22.26 6.97 5.33
N ASP A 36 23.46 6.68 5.85
CA ASP A 36 23.90 5.31 6.15
C ASP A 36 23.06 4.67 7.26
N ASN A 37 22.71 5.42 8.30
CA ASN A 37 21.85 4.96 9.39
C ASN A 37 20.40 4.80 8.93
N LEU A 38 19.87 5.74 8.13
CA LEU A 38 18.54 5.60 7.52
C LEU A 38 18.45 4.34 6.63
N SER A 39 19.47 4.08 5.81
CA SER A 39 19.57 2.87 4.98
C SER A 39 19.65 1.59 5.82
N ALA A 40 20.42 1.62 6.91
CA ALA A 40 20.53 0.50 7.84
C ALA A 40 19.19 0.21 8.54
N LEU A 41 18.49 1.25 9.04
CA LEU A 41 17.16 1.11 9.64
C LEU A 41 16.12 0.60 8.63
N ASN A 42 16.16 1.08 7.39
CA ASN A 42 15.29 0.58 6.31
C ASN A 42 15.53 -0.91 6.04
N SER A 43 16.80 -1.31 5.96
CA SER A 43 17.19 -2.71 5.76
C SER A 43 16.71 -3.60 6.91
N GLN A 44 16.83 -3.13 8.16
CA GLN A 44 16.31 -3.82 9.34
C GLN A 44 14.78 -3.91 9.33
N LEU A 45 14.08 -2.83 8.95
CA LEU A 45 12.64 -2.81 8.83
C LEU A 45 12.17 -3.84 7.79
N GLN A 46 12.84 -3.90 6.64
CA GLN A 46 12.53 -4.86 5.57
C GLN A 46 12.81 -6.31 5.98
N ASP A 47 13.94 -6.62 6.60
CA ASP A 47 14.23 -7.97 7.09
C ASP A 47 13.20 -8.42 8.15
N ASN A 48 12.87 -7.54 9.10
CA ASN A 48 11.86 -7.80 10.12
C ASN A 48 10.48 -8.06 9.49
N PHE A 49 10.08 -7.24 8.51
CA PHE A 49 8.81 -7.42 7.81
C PHE A 49 8.77 -8.73 7.04
N LEU A 50 9.81 -9.08 6.26
CA LEU A 50 9.85 -10.33 5.49
C LEU A 50 9.74 -11.57 6.39
N ARG A 51 10.47 -11.59 7.51
CA ARG A 51 10.38 -12.69 8.49
C ARG A 51 9.01 -12.76 9.15
N LEU A 52 8.41 -11.60 9.44
CA LEU A 52 7.07 -11.51 10.02
C LEU A 52 6.02 -12.02 9.05
N ASP A 53 6.05 -11.58 7.79
CA ASP A 53 5.14 -11.97 6.72
C ASP A 53 5.23 -13.47 6.44
N GLU A 54 6.43 -14.05 6.42
CA GLU A 54 6.62 -15.50 6.26
C GLU A 54 5.94 -16.29 7.39
N VAL A 55 6.13 -15.86 8.64
CA VAL A 55 5.49 -16.53 9.80
C VAL A 55 3.98 -16.31 9.79
N GLN A 56 3.53 -15.13 9.37
CA GLN A 56 2.12 -14.80 9.25
C GLN A 56 1.43 -15.69 8.21
N ASN A 57 2.00 -15.82 7.01
CA ASN A 57 1.48 -16.69 5.95
C ASN A 57 1.40 -18.15 6.40
N LYS A 58 2.41 -18.66 7.12
CA LYS A 58 2.37 -20.01 7.71
C LYS A 58 1.23 -20.19 8.73
N ILE A 59 0.89 -19.17 9.50
CA ILE A 59 -0.23 -19.21 10.45
C ILE A 59 -1.55 -19.18 9.68
N SER A 60 -1.68 -18.28 8.70
CA SER A 60 -2.84 -18.19 7.79
C SER A 60 -3.13 -19.52 7.09
N ASP A 61 -2.11 -20.19 6.55
CA ASP A 61 -2.26 -21.50 5.90
C ASP A 61 -2.78 -22.60 6.86
N LEU A 62 -2.33 -22.57 8.12
CA LEU A 62 -2.77 -23.53 9.13
C LEU A 62 -4.21 -23.26 9.57
N LEU A 63 -4.62 -21.99 9.64
CA LEU A 63 -5.98 -21.57 9.95
C LEU A 63 -6.94 -21.90 8.79
N LEU A 64 -6.51 -21.72 7.53
CA LEU A 64 -7.32 -22.06 6.36
C LEU A 64 -7.56 -23.57 6.21
N LYS A 65 -6.60 -24.40 6.65
CA LYS A 65 -6.75 -25.87 6.65
C LYS A 65 -7.80 -26.38 7.66
N ASN A 66 -8.26 -25.54 8.58
CA ASN A 66 -9.27 -25.91 9.57
C ASN A 66 -10.54 -25.07 9.38
N THR A 67 -11.59 -25.69 8.81
CA THR A 67 -12.86 -25.00 8.50
C THR A 67 -13.59 -24.42 9.72
N ALA A 68 -13.25 -24.87 10.94
CA ALA A 68 -13.81 -24.35 12.19
C ALA A 68 -13.18 -23.01 12.65
N THR A 69 -12.07 -22.56 12.04
CA THR A 69 -11.32 -21.37 12.48
C THR A 69 -11.55 -20.13 11.62
N ALA A 70 -12.65 -20.04 10.88
CA ALA A 70 -12.93 -18.90 9.98
C ALA A 70 -12.91 -17.53 10.70
N ALA A 71 -13.52 -17.43 11.89
CA ALA A 71 -13.50 -16.18 12.67
C ALA A 71 -12.12 -15.87 13.25
N GLU A 72 -11.34 -16.89 13.63
CA GLU A 72 -9.97 -16.72 14.10
C GLU A 72 -9.03 -16.30 12.98
N TYR A 73 -9.22 -16.84 11.77
CA TYR A 73 -8.52 -16.42 10.56
C TYR A 73 -8.75 -14.94 10.27
N GLU A 74 -10.01 -14.50 10.31
CA GLU A 74 -10.36 -13.11 10.00
C GLU A 74 -9.66 -12.12 10.93
N ALA A 75 -9.79 -12.33 12.24
CA ALA A 75 -9.15 -11.47 13.24
C ALA A 75 -7.62 -11.50 13.13
N ASP A 76 -7.05 -12.65 12.76
CA ASP A 76 -5.62 -12.80 12.56
C ASP A 76 -5.11 -12.06 11.31
N PHE A 77 -5.90 -12.13 10.23
CA PHE A 77 -5.67 -11.46 8.96
C PHE A 77 -5.74 -9.93 9.11
N GLU A 78 -6.80 -9.40 9.73
CA GLU A 78 -6.93 -7.96 10.00
C GLU A 78 -5.73 -7.43 10.80
N GLY A 79 -5.37 -8.12 11.88
CA GLY A 79 -4.21 -7.74 12.69
C GLY A 79 -2.85 -7.94 12.01
N ALA A 80 -2.79 -8.64 10.87
CA ALA A 80 -1.59 -8.72 10.03
C ALA A 80 -1.48 -7.55 9.07
N GLU A 81 -2.60 -7.13 8.48
CA GLU A 81 -2.64 -6.00 7.54
C GLU A 81 -2.21 -4.70 8.21
N ASP A 82 -2.46 -4.49 9.51
CA ASP A 82 -1.95 -3.31 10.24
C ASP A 82 -0.41 -3.19 10.19
N TYR A 83 0.31 -4.31 10.29
CA TYR A 83 1.78 -4.32 10.24
C TYR A 83 2.27 -4.12 8.81
N ARG A 84 1.54 -4.69 7.84
CA ARG A 84 1.82 -4.53 6.41
C ARG A 84 1.61 -3.08 5.96
N ASP A 85 0.52 -2.46 6.36
CA ASP A 85 0.21 -1.07 6.10
C ASP A 85 1.29 -0.13 6.67
N ASN A 86 1.69 -0.35 7.91
CA ASN A 86 2.77 0.42 8.56
C ASN A 86 4.11 0.24 7.85
N PHE A 87 4.44 -0.98 7.40
CA PHE A 87 5.66 -1.24 6.63
C PHE A 87 5.69 -0.45 5.32
N PHE A 88 4.62 -0.51 4.52
CA PHE A 88 4.59 0.18 3.23
C PHE A 88 4.56 1.70 3.37
N GLU A 89 3.88 2.23 4.39
CA GLU A 89 3.90 3.67 4.72
C GLU A 89 5.32 4.14 5.02
N LEU A 90 6.03 3.47 5.95
CA LEU A 90 7.40 3.82 6.29
C LEU A 90 8.37 3.64 5.11
N LYS A 91 8.22 2.55 4.36
CA LYS A 91 9.08 2.30 3.20
C LYS A 91 8.91 3.38 2.13
N SER A 92 7.69 3.82 1.87
CA SER A 92 7.42 4.93 0.95
C SER A 92 8.08 6.24 1.41
N GLU A 93 8.00 6.56 2.70
CA GLU A 93 8.62 7.78 3.26
C GLU A 93 10.16 7.75 3.17
N ILE A 94 10.79 6.59 3.40
CA ILE A 94 12.25 6.42 3.27
C ILE A 94 12.69 6.56 1.83
N GLU A 95 11.99 5.90 0.90
CA GLU A 95 12.31 5.96 -0.53
C GLU A 95 12.19 7.40 -1.08
N MET A 96 11.28 8.21 -0.53
CA MET A 96 11.23 9.65 -0.83
C MET A 96 12.50 10.39 -0.40
N LEU A 97 12.98 10.15 0.83
CA LEU A 97 14.15 10.85 1.36
C LEU A 97 15.44 10.44 0.64
N LEU A 98 15.64 9.15 0.39
CA LEU A 98 16.83 8.63 -0.30
C LEU A 98 16.91 9.10 -1.76
N ASN A 99 15.77 9.30 -2.43
CA ASN A 99 15.74 9.77 -3.82
C ASN A 99 15.87 11.31 -3.93
N LYS A 100 15.80 12.05 -2.82
CA LYS A 100 15.88 13.52 -2.80
C LYS A 100 17.29 14.06 -3.13
N ASP A 101 18.33 13.22 -3.05
CA ASP A 101 19.70 13.54 -3.47
C ASP A 101 19.90 13.51 -5.00
N SER A 102 18.91 13.08 -5.78
CA SER A 102 18.92 13.18 -7.24
C SER A 102 17.93 14.26 -7.70
N GLY A 103 18.36 15.52 -7.66
CA GLY A 103 17.73 16.60 -8.44
C GLY A 103 16.55 17.32 -7.77
N SER A 104 16.87 18.29 -6.91
CA SER A 104 16.00 19.44 -6.69
C SER A 104 15.95 20.29 -7.98
N LEU A 105 14.80 20.31 -8.66
CA LEU A 105 14.38 21.46 -9.44
C LEU A 105 12.90 21.72 -9.14
N LEU A 106 12.69 22.49 -8.08
CA LEU A 106 11.54 23.37 -8.01
C LEU A 106 11.64 24.33 -9.20
N GLU A 107 10.70 24.25 -10.12
CA GLU A 107 10.42 25.37 -11.00
C GLU A 107 8.94 25.70 -10.94
N SER A 108 8.70 26.89 -10.40
CA SER A 108 7.40 27.52 -10.24
C SER A 108 6.86 27.94 -11.61
N SER A 109 5.53 27.92 -11.70
CA SER A 109 4.70 28.77 -12.57
C SER A 109 5.02 28.77 -14.08
N SER A 110 4.17 28.12 -14.84
CA SER A 110 3.65 28.69 -16.09
C SER A 110 2.23 28.20 -16.30
N GLU A 111 1.34 29.15 -16.61
CA GLU A 111 -0.05 28.97 -16.98
C GLU A 111 -0.16 27.78 -17.96
N ARG A 112 -0.72 26.66 -17.50
CA ARG A 112 -0.91 25.50 -18.37
C ARG A 112 -2.19 25.71 -19.16
N ASP A 113 -2.02 25.92 -20.46
CA ASP A 113 -3.03 25.61 -21.46
C ASP A 113 -3.62 24.25 -21.12
N VAL A 114 -4.87 24.29 -20.67
CA VAL A 114 -5.66 23.11 -20.36
C VAL A 114 -5.90 22.44 -21.70
N VAL A 115 -5.05 21.47 -22.07
CA VAL A 115 -5.45 20.43 -23.01
C VAL A 115 -6.58 19.68 -22.32
N LYS A 116 -7.80 20.16 -22.55
CA LYS A 116 -9.06 19.50 -22.23
C LYS A 116 -9.11 18.23 -23.07
N LEU A 117 -8.36 17.20 -22.66
CA LEU A 117 -8.75 15.83 -22.94
C LEU A 117 -10.12 15.68 -22.27
N LYS A 118 -11.14 15.76 -23.11
CA LYS A 118 -12.54 15.62 -22.76
C LYS A 118 -12.78 14.16 -22.44
N LEU A 119 -12.16 13.67 -21.36
CA LEU A 119 -12.55 12.43 -20.71
C LEU A 119 -13.99 12.64 -20.30
N SER A 120 -14.90 11.92 -20.96
CA SER A 120 -16.32 11.94 -20.67
C SER A 120 -16.50 11.89 -19.16
N LYS A 121 -17.30 12.82 -18.62
CA LYS A 121 -17.75 12.85 -17.23
C LYS A 121 -18.57 11.57 -16.94
N PHE A 122 -17.92 10.43 -16.87
CA PHE A 122 -18.41 9.35 -16.05
C PHE A 122 -18.16 9.82 -14.61
N GLU A 123 -19.22 9.84 -13.80
CA GLU A 123 -19.10 9.99 -12.35
C GLU A 123 -18.30 8.79 -11.84
N LEU A 124 -16.98 8.94 -11.90
CA LEU A 124 -16.06 7.93 -11.45
C LEU A 124 -16.06 7.99 -9.95
N LYS A 125 -16.51 6.90 -9.32
CA LYS A 125 -16.28 6.70 -7.89
C LYS A 125 -14.79 6.83 -7.65
N MET A 126 -14.41 7.84 -6.87
CA MET A 126 -13.05 8.03 -6.43
C MET A 126 -12.62 6.79 -5.65
N PHE A 127 -11.36 6.39 -5.78
CA PHE A 127 -10.86 5.21 -5.10
C PHE A 127 -10.50 5.56 -3.65
N LEU A 128 -11.16 4.90 -2.69
CA LEU A 128 -10.93 5.10 -1.26
C LEU A 128 -9.74 4.29 -0.73
N GLY A 129 -9.33 3.25 -1.46
CA GLY A 129 -8.39 2.25 -0.96
C GLY A 129 -9.06 1.04 -0.31
N ASP A 130 -10.29 0.68 -0.72
CA ASP A 130 -10.85 -0.63 -0.43
C ASP A 130 -10.33 -1.65 -1.46
N PRO A 131 -9.61 -2.71 -1.06
CA PRO A 131 -9.20 -3.77 -1.98
C PRO A 131 -10.35 -4.34 -2.82
N LYS A 132 -11.58 -4.44 -2.29
CA LYS A 132 -12.75 -4.94 -3.05
C LYS A 132 -13.07 -4.11 -4.28
N GLU A 133 -12.81 -2.81 -4.22
CA GLU A 133 -13.06 -1.87 -5.31
C GLU A 133 -11.86 -1.75 -6.26
N TYR A 134 -10.69 -2.31 -5.89
CA TYR A 134 -9.46 -2.15 -6.66
C TYR A 134 -9.60 -2.63 -8.10
N LEU A 135 -10.20 -3.81 -8.35
CA LEU A 135 -10.35 -4.32 -9.72
C LEU A 135 -11.20 -3.39 -10.59
N THR A 136 -12.28 -2.86 -10.02
CA THR A 136 -13.15 -1.89 -10.70
C THR A 136 -12.37 -0.61 -10.99
N PHE A 137 -11.69 -0.05 -9.99
CA PHE A 137 -10.84 1.12 -10.14
C PHE A 137 -9.78 0.91 -11.23
N TRP A 138 -9.00 -0.17 -11.15
CA TRP A 138 -7.90 -0.45 -12.05
C TRP A 138 -8.39 -0.70 -13.48
N SER A 139 -9.53 -1.36 -13.68
CA SER A 139 -10.11 -1.56 -15.03
C SER A 139 -10.47 -0.25 -15.74
N ILE A 140 -10.70 0.80 -14.97
CA ILE A 140 -11.00 2.12 -15.50
C ILE A 140 -9.71 2.93 -15.66
N PHE A 141 -8.89 2.96 -14.61
CA PHE A 141 -7.65 3.72 -14.59
C PHE A 141 -6.60 3.16 -15.55
N SER A 142 -6.60 1.85 -15.84
CA SER A 142 -5.68 1.23 -16.80
C SER A 142 -5.80 1.86 -18.18
N LYS A 143 -7.01 2.31 -18.56
CA LYS A 143 -7.22 3.04 -19.81
C LYS A 143 -6.43 4.34 -19.86
N ILE A 144 -6.18 5.00 -18.72
CA ILE A 144 -5.32 6.19 -18.64
C ILE A 144 -3.85 5.79 -18.53
N HIS A 145 -3.55 4.75 -17.74
CA HIS A 145 -2.21 4.19 -17.59
C HIS A 145 -1.59 3.77 -18.93
N ASP A 146 -2.40 3.17 -19.80
CA ASP A 146 -1.99 2.59 -21.08
C ASP A 146 -2.00 3.61 -22.24
N LEU A 147 -2.51 4.84 -22.03
CA LEU A 147 -2.48 5.89 -23.07
C LEU A 147 -1.05 6.35 -23.35
N GLU A 148 -0.54 6.08 -24.54
CA GLU A 148 0.80 6.52 -24.97
C GLU A 148 0.90 8.04 -25.16
N GLU A 149 -0.23 8.70 -25.45
CA GLU A 149 -0.31 10.16 -25.64
C GLU A 149 -0.07 10.95 -24.34
N LEU A 150 -0.21 10.31 -23.17
CA LEU A 150 -0.02 10.94 -21.88
C LEU A 150 1.38 10.70 -21.34
N THR A 151 2.01 11.76 -20.85
CA THR A 151 3.29 11.64 -20.15
C THR A 151 3.09 10.94 -18.80
N ALA A 152 4.15 10.37 -18.23
CA ALA A 152 4.12 9.79 -16.89
C ALA A 152 3.65 10.81 -15.82
N ILE A 153 4.00 12.09 -15.99
CA ILE A 153 3.56 13.17 -15.09
C ILE A 153 2.05 13.39 -15.21
N ASP A 154 1.51 13.45 -16.42
CA ASP A 154 0.07 13.64 -16.64
C ASP A 154 -0.73 12.47 -16.08
N LYS A 155 -0.28 11.23 -16.34
CA LYS A 155 -0.87 10.02 -15.77
C LYS A 155 -0.86 10.03 -14.24
N PHE A 156 0.21 10.55 -13.64
CA PHE A 156 0.30 10.66 -12.20
C PHE A 156 -0.64 11.74 -11.64
N GLN A 157 -0.79 12.87 -12.33
CA GLN A 157 -1.79 13.89 -11.95
C GLN A 157 -3.21 13.33 -12.00
N TYR A 158 -3.54 12.54 -13.03
CA TYR A 158 -4.80 11.81 -13.08
C TYR A 158 -4.93 10.82 -11.94
N LEU A 159 -3.90 10.01 -11.66
CA LEU A 159 -3.93 9.05 -10.55
C LEU A 159 -4.26 9.74 -9.23
N TYR A 160 -3.61 10.87 -8.94
CA TYR A 160 -3.85 11.67 -7.74
C TYR A 160 -5.30 12.16 -7.65
N GLN A 161 -5.86 12.68 -8.75
CA GLN A 161 -7.24 13.18 -8.81
C GLN A 161 -8.29 12.08 -8.68
N TYR A 162 -7.94 10.83 -8.97
CA TYR A 162 -8.85 9.69 -8.87
C TYR A 162 -8.91 9.09 -7.46
N MET A 163 -8.08 9.56 -6.53
CA MET A 163 -8.13 9.15 -5.13
C MET A 163 -9.09 10.04 -4.35
N GLU A 164 -9.93 9.45 -3.50
CA GLU A 164 -10.80 10.25 -2.64
C GLU A 164 -9.95 10.98 -1.59
N PRO A 165 -10.15 12.30 -1.35
CA PRO A 165 -9.45 13.03 -0.30
C PRO A 165 -9.53 12.32 1.06
N ASP A 166 -8.46 12.39 1.86
CA ASP A 166 -8.32 11.77 3.19
C ASP A 166 -8.41 10.23 3.25
N SER A 167 -8.56 9.57 2.10
CA SER A 167 -8.66 8.12 2.00
C SER A 167 -7.30 7.41 2.16
N LYS A 168 -7.32 6.09 2.34
CA LYS A 168 -6.09 5.28 2.41
C LYS A 168 -5.31 5.35 1.10
N ALA A 169 -6.01 5.34 -0.03
CA ALA A 169 -5.39 5.43 -1.34
C ALA A 169 -4.82 6.83 -1.59
N ALA A 170 -5.52 7.90 -1.20
CA ALA A 170 -4.98 9.26 -1.34
C ALA A 170 -3.70 9.47 -0.52
N ARG A 171 -3.65 8.98 0.73
CA ARG A 171 -2.43 9.04 1.56
C ARG A 171 -1.26 8.30 0.93
N LEU A 172 -1.50 7.13 0.33
CA LEU A 172 -0.45 6.40 -0.39
C LEU A 172 0.01 7.13 -1.65
N ILE A 173 -0.90 7.73 -2.42
CA ILE A 173 -0.53 8.39 -3.68
C ILE A 173 0.12 9.76 -3.41
N SER A 174 -0.28 10.46 -2.35
CA SER A 174 0.30 11.74 -1.95
C SER A 174 1.66 11.62 -1.26
N SER A 175 2.04 10.41 -0.80
CA SER A 175 3.38 10.14 -0.28
C SER A 175 4.46 10.06 -1.35
N PHE A 176 4.13 10.27 -2.63
CA PHE A 176 5.07 10.31 -3.74
C PHE A 176 5.02 11.69 -4.42
N PRO A 177 6.16 12.34 -4.71
CA PRO A 177 6.16 13.60 -5.45
C PRO A 177 5.74 13.34 -6.89
N ILE A 178 4.83 14.17 -7.43
CA ILE A 178 4.32 14.05 -8.80
C ILE A 178 5.44 14.32 -9.80
N THR A 179 6.11 13.26 -10.23
CA THR A 179 7.31 13.26 -11.09
C THR A 179 7.26 12.03 -11.98
N ALA A 180 7.88 12.09 -13.16
CA ALA A 180 7.86 10.99 -14.13
C ALA A 180 8.45 9.68 -13.55
N GLU A 181 9.52 9.81 -12.77
CA GLU A 181 10.27 8.70 -12.17
C GLU A 181 9.51 7.99 -11.04
N ASN A 182 8.67 8.72 -10.31
CA ASN A 182 7.92 8.16 -9.19
C ASN A 182 6.53 7.63 -9.58
N TYR A 183 6.01 7.97 -10.77
CA TYR A 183 4.77 7.39 -11.27
C TYR A 183 4.74 5.85 -11.25
N PRO A 184 5.70 5.13 -11.86
CA PRO A 184 5.69 3.67 -11.83
C PRO A 184 5.77 3.10 -10.42
N LYS A 185 6.54 3.75 -9.51
CA LYS A 185 6.64 3.35 -8.10
C LYS A 185 5.31 3.50 -7.37
N ALA A 186 4.62 4.63 -7.56
CA ALA A 186 3.31 4.87 -6.96
C ALA A 186 2.26 3.86 -7.44
N VAL A 187 2.25 3.53 -8.74
CA VAL A 187 1.36 2.51 -9.30
C VAL A 187 1.66 1.12 -8.74
N GLU A 188 2.95 0.76 -8.64
CA GLU A 188 3.37 -0.52 -8.05
C GLU A 188 2.94 -0.62 -6.59
N GLN A 189 3.17 0.41 -5.77
CA GLN A 189 2.74 0.41 -4.38
C GLN A 189 1.22 0.35 -4.23
N LEU A 190 0.48 1.04 -5.11
CA LEU A 190 -0.99 0.95 -5.13
C LEU A 190 -1.46 -0.48 -5.39
N LYS A 191 -0.82 -1.19 -6.34
CA LYS A 191 -1.10 -2.60 -6.62
C LYS A 191 -0.70 -3.52 -5.46
N LEU A 192 0.48 -3.31 -4.87
CA LEU A 192 0.96 -4.10 -3.73
C LEU A 192 0.08 -3.96 -2.49
N ARG A 193 -0.55 -2.79 -2.31
CA ARG A 193 -1.42 -2.53 -1.17
C ARG A 193 -2.85 -3.00 -1.38
N PHE A 194 -3.45 -2.71 -2.54
CA PHE A 194 -4.89 -2.93 -2.75
C PHE A 194 -5.22 -3.97 -3.82
N GLY A 195 -4.27 -4.30 -4.69
CA GLY A 195 -4.48 -5.12 -5.88
C GLY A 195 -3.85 -6.49 -5.85
N ARG A 196 -3.55 -7.03 -4.66
CA ARG A 196 -2.93 -8.35 -4.56
C ARG A 196 -3.94 -9.46 -4.80
N GLU A 197 -3.60 -10.38 -5.70
CA GLU A 197 -4.52 -11.45 -6.11
C GLU A 197 -4.85 -12.41 -4.96
N ASP A 198 -3.87 -12.75 -4.12
CA ASP A 198 -4.06 -13.58 -2.93
C ASP A 198 -5.06 -12.95 -1.96
N LEU A 199 -4.93 -11.65 -1.71
CA LEU A 199 -5.84 -10.86 -0.89
C LEU A 199 -7.26 -10.85 -1.47
N LEU A 200 -7.37 -10.52 -2.75
CA LEU A 200 -8.66 -10.43 -3.44
C LEU A 200 -9.39 -11.78 -3.43
N VAL A 201 -8.70 -12.87 -3.73
CA VAL A 201 -9.27 -14.23 -3.67
C VAL A 201 -9.82 -14.54 -2.28
N GLN A 202 -9.04 -14.25 -1.22
CA GLN A 202 -9.49 -14.50 0.15
C GLN A 202 -10.73 -13.67 0.50
N ILE A 203 -10.74 -12.39 0.14
CA ILE A 203 -11.87 -11.50 0.37
C ILE A 203 -13.13 -12.02 -0.33
N TYR A 204 -13.04 -12.42 -1.60
CA TYR A 204 -14.20 -12.93 -2.35
C TYR A 204 -14.69 -14.28 -1.83
N VAL A 205 -13.78 -15.20 -1.45
CA VAL A 205 -14.14 -16.48 -0.84
C VAL A 205 -14.89 -16.26 0.47
N ARG A 206 -14.43 -15.34 1.32
CA ARG A 206 -15.09 -14.97 2.58
C ARG A 206 -16.49 -14.42 2.34
N ASP A 207 -16.63 -13.50 1.40
CA ASP A 207 -17.93 -12.89 1.09
C ASP A 207 -18.93 -13.95 0.58
N LEU A 208 -18.47 -14.89 -0.26
CA LEU A 208 -19.28 -16.00 -0.74
C LEU A 208 -19.70 -16.95 0.40
N LEU A 209 -18.77 -17.34 1.28
CA LEU A 209 -19.07 -18.18 2.43
C LEU A 209 -20.06 -17.52 3.38
N SER A 210 -19.91 -16.22 3.61
CA SER A 210 -20.81 -15.43 4.45
C SER A 210 -22.23 -15.41 3.88
N LEU A 211 -22.37 -15.23 2.56
CA LEU A 211 -23.66 -15.25 1.88
C LEU A 211 -24.35 -16.62 2.00
N ILE A 212 -23.60 -17.71 1.82
CA ILE A 212 -24.13 -19.08 1.95
C ILE A 212 -24.59 -19.35 3.39
N LEU A 213 -23.82 -18.93 4.38
CA LEU A 213 -24.16 -19.11 5.80
C LEU A 213 -25.38 -18.28 6.24
N GLN A 214 -25.58 -17.10 5.65
CA GLN A 214 -26.79 -16.30 5.88
C GLN A 214 -28.03 -16.99 5.29
N ASN A 215 -27.93 -17.51 4.07
CA ASN A 215 -29.03 -18.22 3.40
C ASN A 215 -29.38 -19.57 4.03
N ALA A 216 -28.44 -20.22 4.72
CA ALA A 216 -28.69 -21.49 5.42
C ALA A 216 -29.37 -21.32 6.80
N LYS A 217 -29.48 -20.10 7.31
CA LYS A 217 -30.18 -19.77 8.57
C LYS A 217 -31.64 -19.34 8.37
N THR A 218 -32.10 -19.29 7.13
CA THR A 218 -33.49 -19.05 6.70
C THR A 218 -34.10 -20.34 6.17
#